data_AF-A0A5C5Z063-F1
#
_entry.id   AF-A0A5C5Z063-F1
#
_cell.length_a   1.000
_cell.length_b   1.000
_cell.length_c   1.000
_cell.angle_alpha   90.00
_cell.angle_beta   90.00
_cell.angle_gamma   90.00
#
_symmetry.space_group_name_H-M   'P 1'
#
loop_
_entity.id
_entity.type
_entity.pdbx_description
1 polymer ?
#
loop_
_entity_poly.entity_id
_entity_poly.type
_entity_poly.pdbx_seq_one_letter_code
_entity_poly.pdbx_strand_id
1 'polypeptide(L)'
;MAVKLGPIRDAENRIRRDFIDFARLWGDVRQDWLDDRCRQFEQKHLASLGPSLNRFTAALSEFYEVVRRADEALQDNDRKDS
;
A
#
# COMPACT_ATOMS: atom_id res chain seq x y z
N MET A 1 5.46 19.54 16.45
CA MET A 1 5.92 18.13 16.57
C MET A 1 5.96 17.56 15.16
N ALA A 2 7.14 17.35 14.58
CA ALA A 2 7.25 16.92 13.18
C ALA A 2 6.73 15.50 13.00
N VAL A 3 5.78 15.29 12.10
CA VAL A 3 5.28 13.95 11.80
C VAL A 3 6.35 13.17 11.06
N LYS A 4 6.80 12.05 11.63
CA LYS A 4 7.79 11.16 10.99
C LYS A 4 7.10 10.37 9.89
N LEU A 5 7.12 10.92 8.67
CA LEU A 5 6.53 10.30 7.49
C LEU A 5 7.35 9.13 6.91
N GLY A 6 8.66 9.06 7.21
CA GLY A 6 9.56 8.00 6.75
C GLY A 6 9.06 6.58 7.06
N PRO A 7 8.74 6.24 8.32
CA PRO A 7 8.22 4.92 8.69
C PRO A 7 6.95 4.50 7.96
N ILE A 8 6.05 5.45 7.64
CA ILE A 8 4.80 5.18 6.92
C ILE A 8 5.12 4.80 5.46
N ARG A 9 6.02 5.55 4.83
CA ARG A 9 6.48 5.27 3.46
C ARG A 9 7.25 3.95 3.38
N ASP A 10 8.05 3.62 4.39
CA ASP A 10 8.77 2.35 4.46
C ASP A 10 7.80 1.16 4.59
N ALA A 11 6.75 1.32 5.39
CA ALA A 11 5.68 0.33 5.51
C ALA A 11 4.93 0.14 4.19
N GLU A 12 4.58 1.22 3.47
CA GLU A 12 3.96 1.13 2.14
C GLU A 12 4.82 0.32 1.18
N ASN A 13 6.11 0.64 1.12
CA ASN A 13 7.07 -0.03 0.24
C ASN A 13 7.20 -1.52 0.58
N ARG A 14 7.15 -1.88 1.87
CA ARG A 14 7.17 -3.28 2.31
C ARG A 14 5.92 -4.02 1.85
N ILE A 15 4.73 -3.46 2.09
CA ILE A 15 3.47 -4.06 1.66
C ILE A 15 3.44 -4.27 0.13
N ARG A 16 3.94 -3.30 -0.64
CA ARG A 16 4.01 -3.41 -2.09
C ARG A 16 4.93 -4.55 -2.55
N ARG A 17 6.10 -4.69 -1.92
CA ARG A 17 7.04 -5.79 -2.23
C ARG A 17 6.44 -7.15 -1.87
N ASP A 18 5.91 -7.28 -0.66
CA ASP A 18 5.33 -8.53 -0.18
C ASP A 18 4.17 -8.99 -1.08
N PHE A 19 3.37 -8.05 -1.61
CA PHE A 19 2.32 -8.38 -2.57
C PHE A 19 2.86 -8.84 -3.94
N ILE A 20 3.94 -8.23 -4.44
CA ILE A 20 4.58 -8.68 -5.68
C ILE A 20 5.13 -10.09 -5.52
N ASP A 21 5.77 -10.37 -4.39
CA ASP A 21 6.31 -11.69 -4.09
C ASP A 21 5.20 -12.72 -3.91
N PHE A 22 4.10 -12.37 -3.24
CA PHE A 22 2.90 -13.19 -3.19
C PHE A 22 2.35 -13.49 -4.59
N ALA A 23 2.24 -12.49 -5.47
CA ALA A 23 1.72 -12.68 -6.82
C ALA A 23 2.60 -13.61 -7.66
N ARG A 24 3.92 -13.54 -7.48
CA ARG A 24 4.88 -14.48 -8.10
C ARG A 24 4.68 -15.90 -7.59
N LEU A 25 4.71 -16.08 -6.27
CA LEU A 25 4.50 -17.39 -5.64
C LEU A 25 3.18 -18.02 -6.06
N TRP A 26 2.12 -17.21 -6.12
CA TRP A 26 0.81 -17.68 -6.59
C TRP A 26 0.83 -18.08 -8.06
N GLY A 27 1.58 -17.35 -8.90
CA GLY A 27 1.83 -17.71 -10.30
C GLY A 27 2.45 -19.10 -10.43
N ASP A 28 3.48 -19.39 -9.63
CA ASP A 28 4.17 -20.69 -9.61
C ASP A 28 3.24 -21.81 -9.13
N VAL A 29 2.53 -21.59 -8.01
CA VAL A 29 1.54 -22.57 -7.48
C VAL A 29 0.47 -22.90 -8.51
N ARG A 30 0.03 -21.93 -9.30
CA ARG A 30 -0.97 -22.15 -10.35
C ARG A 30 -0.47 -22.99 -11.52
N GLN A 31 0.84 -23.12 -11.72
CA GLN A 31 1.36 -24.01 -12.76
C GLN A 31 1.12 -25.47 -12.40
N ASP A 32 1.15 -25.80 -11.10
CA ASP A 32 0.97 -27.15 -10.60
C ASP A 32 -0.48 -27.44 -10.14
N TRP A 33 -1.21 -26.40 -9.72
CA TRP A 33 -2.59 -26.52 -9.25
C TRP A 33 -3.60 -25.95 -10.26
N LEU A 34 -4.09 -26.81 -11.16
CA LEU A 34 -4.90 -26.41 -12.33
C LEU A 34 -6.38 -26.81 -12.27
N ASP A 35 -6.84 -27.33 -11.13
CA ASP A 35 -8.21 -27.85 -10.98
C ASP A 35 -9.26 -26.74 -10.78
N ASP A 36 -10.53 -27.15 -10.74
CA ASP A 36 -11.65 -26.24 -10.48
C ASP A 36 -11.61 -25.62 -9.07
N ARG A 37 -10.95 -26.27 -8.11
CA ARG A 37 -10.79 -25.72 -6.75
C ARG A 37 -9.84 -24.53 -6.76
N CYS A 38 -8.77 -24.59 -7.55
CA CYS A 38 -7.89 -23.45 -7.75
C CYS A 38 -8.67 -22.25 -8.31
N ARG A 39 -9.46 -22.45 -9.37
CA ARG A 39 -10.27 -21.38 -9.98
C ARG A 39 -11.26 -20.76 -9.01
N GLN A 40 -11.94 -21.59 -8.21
CA GLN A 40 -12.86 -21.10 -7.18
C GLN A 40 -12.12 -20.34 -6.08
N PHE A 41 -10.94 -20.80 -5.68
CA PHE A 41 -10.12 -20.11 -4.69
C PHE A 41 -9.71 -18.73 -5.18
N GLU A 42 -9.24 -18.61 -6.43
CA GLU A 42 -8.89 -17.32 -7.03
C GLU A 42 -10.07 -16.35 -7.03
N GLN A 43 -11.23 -16.80 -7.51
CA GLN A 43 -12.41 -15.94 -7.59
C GLN A 43 -12.89 -15.49 -6.21
N LYS A 44 -12.88 -16.38 -5.22
CA LYS A 44 -13.42 -16.08 -3.88
C LYS A 44 -12.46 -15.26 -3.02
N HIS A 45 -11.15 -15.50 -3.14
CA HIS A 45 -10.19 -15.00 -2.17
C HIS A 45 -9.15 -14.04 -2.76
N LEU A 46 -8.79 -14.19 -4.04
CA LEU A 46 -7.70 -13.40 -4.64
C LEU A 46 -8.19 -12.29 -5.56
N ALA A 47 -9.38 -12.42 -6.15
CA ALA A 47 -9.93 -11.46 -7.09
C ALA A 47 -10.03 -10.03 -6.52
N SER A 48 -10.35 -9.91 -5.23
CA SER A 48 -10.49 -8.62 -4.55
C SER A 48 -9.17 -8.07 -3.99
N LEU A 49 -8.12 -8.90 -3.90
CA LEU A 49 -6.89 -8.57 -3.18
C LEU A 49 -6.10 -7.48 -3.91
N GLY A 50 -5.85 -7.65 -5.21
CA GLY A 50 -5.15 -6.66 -6.04
C GLY A 50 -5.83 -5.29 -6.05
N PRO A 51 -7.13 -5.20 -6.38
CA PRO A 51 -7.87 -3.94 -6.31
C PRO A 51 -7.87 -3.29 -4.93
N SER A 52 -7.98 -4.09 -3.85
CA SER A 52 -7.97 -3.58 -2.48
C SER A 52 -6.61 -3.00 -2.10
N LEU A 53 -5.51 -3.64 -2.50
CA LEU A 53 -4.17 -3.11 -2.26
C LEU A 53 -3.87 -1.85 -3.07
N ASN A 54 -4.35 -1.78 -4.33
CA ASN A 54 -4.23 -0.54 -5.10
C ASN A 54 -4.98 0.62 -4.44
N ARG A 55 -6.20 0.38 -3.95
CA ARG A 55 -6.95 1.40 -3.19
C ARG A 55 -6.23 1.80 -1.90
N PHE A 56 -5.70 0.82 -1.17
CA PHE A 56 -4.99 1.08 0.08
C PHE A 56 -3.72 1.91 -0.15
N THR A 57 -2.88 1.55 -1.12
CA THR A 57 -1.67 2.31 -1.45
C THR A 57 -1.97 3.73 -1.92
N ALA A 58 -3.03 3.92 -2.72
CA ALA A 58 -3.49 5.24 -3.13
C ALA A 58 -3.94 6.10 -1.93
N ALA A 59 -4.76 5.54 -1.04
CA ALA A 59 -5.21 6.24 0.17
C ALA A 59 -4.04 6.60 1.10
N LEU A 60 -3.04 5.73 1.20
CA LEU A 60 -1.85 5.98 2.01
C LEU A 60 -0.94 7.07 1.41
N SER A 61 -0.83 7.11 0.09
CA SER A 61 -0.15 8.18 -0.64
C SER A 61 -0.85 9.54 -0.44
N GLU A 62 -2.19 9.56 -0.50
CA GLU A 62 -2.98 10.77 -0.24
C GLU A 62 -2.79 11.25 1.21
N PHE A 63 -2.87 10.32 2.18
CA PHE A 63 -2.63 10.63 3.58
C PHE A 63 -1.24 11.24 3.81
N TYR A 64 -0.20 10.69 3.19
CA TYR A 64 1.15 11.23 3.24
C TYR A 64 1.20 12.68 2.76
N GLU A 65 0.58 12.97 1.61
CA GLU A 65 0.57 14.33 1.05
C GLU A 65 -0.18 15.33 1.93
N VAL A 66 -1.31 14.93 2.51
CA VAL A 66 -2.06 15.77 3.45
C VAL A 66 -1.21 16.12 4.67
N VAL A 67 -0.55 15.13 5.27
CA VAL A 67 0.31 15.34 6.42
C VAL A 67 1.53 16.21 6.08
N ARG A 68 2.17 15.98 4.93
CA ARG A 68 3.29 16.81 4.45
C ARG A 68 2.89 18.27 4.31
N ARG A 69 1.75 18.55 3.66
CA ARG A 69 1.22 19.92 3.49
C ARG A 69 0.87 20.56 4.83
N ALA A 70 0.32 19.80 5.78
CA ALA A 70 0.02 20.31 7.11
C ALA A 70 1.31 20.67 7.87
N ASP A 71 2.35 19.85 7.80
CA ASP A 71 3.65 20.14 8.42
C ASP A 71 4.30 21.39 7.81
N GLU A 72 4.25 21.54 6.48
CA GLU A 72 4.73 22.74 5.77
C GLU A 72 3.97 24.01 6.20
N ALA A 73 2.64 23.94 6.28
CA ALA A 73 1.81 25.09 6.70
C ALA A 73 2.10 25.51 8.15
N LEU A 74 2.36 24.56 9.05
CA LEU A 74 2.73 24.84 10.43
C LEU A 74 4.10 25.52 10.52
N GLN A 75 5.09 25.04 9.75
CA GLN A 75 6.43 25.65 9.72
C GLN A 75 6.42 27.08 9.13
N ASP A 76 5.57 27.34 8.14
CA ASP A 76 5.44 28.68 7.54
C ASP A 76 4.77 29.69 8.50
N ASN A 77 3.85 29.24 9.35
CA ASN A 77 3.25 30.08 10.38
C ASN A 77 4.26 30.41 11.49
N ASP A 78 5.02 29.43 11.98
CA ASP A 78 6.06 29.66 13.01
C ASP A 78 7.14 30.66 12.55
N ARG A 79 7.44 30.69 11.24
CA ARG A 79 8.39 31.65 10.63
C ARG A 79 7.83 33.07 10.46
N LYS A 80 6.52 33.24 10.36
CA LYS A 80 5.88 34.56 10.18
C LYS A 80 5.62 35.27 11.49
N ASP A 81 5.50 34.52 12.58
CA ASP A 81 5.27 35.04 13.93
C ASP A 81 6.56 35.24 14.75
N SER A 82 7.74 34.97 14.15
CA SER A 82 9.08 35.25 14.71
C SER A 82 9.73 36.46 14.06
#